data_AF-A0A2G6QPI3-F1
#
_entry.id   AF-A0A2G6QPI3-F1
#
_cell.length_a   1.000
_cell.length_b   1.000
_cell.length_c   1.000
_cell.angle_alpha   90.00
_cell.angle_beta   90.00
_cell.angle_gamma   90.00
#
_symmetry.space_group_name_H-M   'P 1'
#
loop_
_entity.id
_entity.type
_entity.pdbx_description
1 polymer ?
#
loop_
_entity_poly.entity_id
_entity_poly.type
_entity_poly.pdbx_seq_one_letter_code
_entity_poly.pdbx_strand_id
1 'polypeptide(L)'
;MKKMRLVALQVLVVLSVFSCALLDKIISGQEESIFALKSQIVSMKFEVSKQGNNEMLVSYAFYNLSGQKLGLSQTVKLRGSELFIDCRVERLNSKYSIVFPYAFYSNIISASEGRVIVNDYKNSSGYPGIFEGVNYSEKRKIQKLYDGILNNKPTKHSFRSSPHIVIRPNKTGYKLVSRVRGGIEILKSE
;
A
#
# COMPACT_ATOMS: atom_id res chain seq x y z
N MET A 1 -34.10 52.55 17.07
CA MET A 1 -32.65 52.38 16.81
C MET A 1 -31.94 51.30 17.65
N LYS A 2 -32.22 51.15 18.96
CA LYS A 2 -31.57 50.11 19.80
C LYS A 2 -31.81 48.66 19.35
N LYS A 3 -33.03 48.31 18.91
CA LYS A 3 -33.37 46.95 18.41
C LYS A 3 -32.60 46.54 17.16
N MET A 4 -32.35 47.46 16.22
CA MET A 4 -31.57 47.20 14.99
C MET A 4 -30.10 46.89 15.28
N ARG A 5 -29.50 47.56 16.27
CA ARG A 5 -28.11 47.30 16.70
C ARG A 5 -27.97 45.92 17.37
N LEU A 6 -28.99 45.48 18.11
CA LEU A 6 -29.00 44.17 18.75
C LEU A 6 -29.07 43.02 17.74
N VAL A 7 -29.92 43.16 16.71
CA VAL A 7 -30.05 42.16 15.64
C VAL A 7 -28.78 42.09 14.78
N ALA A 8 -28.18 43.24 14.44
CA ALA A 8 -26.91 43.27 13.72
C ALA A 8 -25.78 42.59 14.50
N LEU A 9 -25.73 42.79 15.82
CA LEU A 9 -24.75 42.13 16.69
C LEU A 9 -24.98 40.61 16.75
N GLN A 10 -26.22 40.16 16.84
CA GLN A 10 -26.56 38.73 16.84
C GLN A 10 -26.19 38.05 15.52
N VAL A 11 -26.45 38.69 14.37
CA VAL A 11 -26.08 38.16 13.06
C VAL A 11 -24.55 38.07 12.91
N LEU A 12 -23.81 39.06 13.40
CA LEU A 12 -22.34 39.05 13.35
C LEU A 12 -21.73 37.91 14.19
N VAL A 13 -22.32 37.64 15.36
CA VAL A 13 -21.90 36.52 16.24
C VAL A 13 -22.23 35.17 15.62
N VAL A 14 -23.39 35.01 14.96
CA VAL A 14 -23.72 33.76 14.28
C VAL A 14 -22.80 33.51 13.09
N LEU A 15 -22.48 34.54 12.30
CA LEU A 15 -21.54 34.43 11.17
C LEU A 15 -20.11 34.09 11.62
N SER A 16 -19.65 34.64 12.75
CA SER A 16 -18.31 34.32 13.27
C SER A 16 -18.23 32.88 13.79
N VAL A 17 -19.24 32.41 14.53
CA VAL A 17 -19.30 31.01 15.01
C VAL A 17 -19.40 30.02 13.84
N PHE A 18 -20.20 30.33 12.81
CA PHE A 18 -20.31 29.48 11.62
C PHE A 18 -18.98 29.40 10.84
N SER A 19 -18.23 30.51 10.78
CA SER A 19 -16.92 30.56 10.13
C SER A 19 -15.87 29.75 10.88
N CYS A 20 -15.87 29.81 12.22
CA CYS A 20 -15.00 28.98 13.05
C CYS A 20 -15.31 27.48 12.88
N ALA A 21 -16.58 27.08 12.92
CA ALA A 21 -16.97 25.68 12.75
C ALA A 21 -16.62 25.12 11.34
N LEU A 22 -16.71 25.95 10.30
CA LEU A 22 -16.26 25.62 8.95
C LEU A 22 -14.74 25.45 8.89
N LEU A 23 -13.99 26.36 9.51
CA LEU A 23 -12.53 26.26 9.59
C LEU A 23 -12.10 25.00 10.34
N ASP A 24 -12.69 24.71 11.51
CA ASP A 24 -12.36 23.52 12.30
C ASP A 24 -12.62 22.24 11.52
N LYS A 25 -13.72 22.17 10.77
CA LYS A 25 -14.02 21.02 9.89
C LYS A 25 -13.01 20.88 8.75
N ILE A 26 -12.55 21.99 8.18
CA ILE A 26 -11.50 21.98 7.15
C ILE A 26 -10.17 21.54 7.75
N ILE A 27 -9.79 22.07 8.92
CA ILE A 27 -8.56 21.73 9.64
C ILE A 27 -8.58 20.25 10.03
N SER A 28 -9.63 19.75 10.67
CA SER A 28 -9.75 18.33 11.01
C SER A 28 -9.74 17.43 9.78
N GLY A 29 -10.38 17.85 8.68
CA GLY A 29 -10.33 17.12 7.41
C GLY A 29 -8.93 17.13 6.77
N GLN A 30 -8.15 18.18 6.96
CA GLN A 30 -6.76 18.28 6.53
C GLN A 30 -5.82 17.47 7.43
N GLU A 31 -6.03 17.46 8.75
CA GLU A 31 -5.27 16.66 9.70
C GLU A 31 -5.50 15.17 9.47
N GLU A 32 -6.75 14.74 9.28
CA GLU A 32 -7.09 13.36 8.92
C GLU A 32 -6.49 12.98 7.55
N SER A 33 -6.47 13.92 6.61
CA SER A 33 -5.79 13.76 5.32
C SER A 33 -4.29 13.60 5.47
N ILE A 34 -3.64 14.41 6.31
CA ILE A 34 -2.20 14.34 6.58
C ILE A 34 -1.87 13.05 7.32
N PHE A 35 -2.70 12.63 8.27
CA PHE A 35 -2.53 11.38 8.99
C PHE A 35 -2.67 10.17 8.06
N ALA A 36 -3.68 10.17 7.18
CA ALA A 36 -3.84 9.15 6.15
C ALA A 36 -2.71 9.18 5.09
N LEU A 37 -2.10 10.34 4.82
CA LEU A 37 -0.91 10.44 3.97
C LEU A 37 0.35 9.87 4.65
N LYS A 38 0.40 9.96 5.98
CA LYS A 38 1.50 9.42 6.80
C LYS A 38 1.32 7.94 7.14
N SER A 39 0.12 7.38 7.06
CA SER A 39 -0.10 5.97 7.34
C SER A 39 0.53 5.09 6.25
N GLN A 40 1.47 4.26 6.69
CA GLN A 40 2.24 3.34 5.86
C GLN A 40 1.73 1.93 6.08
N ILE A 41 1.40 1.22 5.01
CA ILE A 41 1.10 -0.21 5.06
C ILE A 41 2.34 -0.95 4.57
N VAL A 42 2.92 -1.79 5.44
CA VAL A 42 4.06 -2.64 5.10
C VAL A 42 3.53 -4.02 4.73
N SER A 43 3.35 -4.28 3.44
CA SER A 43 2.82 -5.57 2.97
C SER A 43 3.87 -6.68 2.96
N MET A 44 5.15 -6.32 2.78
CA MET A 44 6.26 -7.27 2.78
C MET A 44 7.55 -6.65 3.29
N LYS A 45 8.38 -7.48 3.94
CA LYS A 45 9.79 -7.22 4.19
C LYS A 45 10.61 -8.23 3.44
N PHE A 46 11.76 -7.78 2.93
CA PHE A 46 12.64 -8.63 2.16
C PHE A 46 14.08 -8.21 2.32
N GLU A 47 14.98 -9.13 2.12
CA GLU A 47 16.41 -8.95 2.20
C GLU A 47 17.03 -9.45 0.91
N VAL A 48 17.96 -8.66 0.37
CA VAL A 48 18.65 -9.02 -0.86
C VAL A 48 20.14 -9.09 -0.62
N SER A 49 20.75 -10.17 -1.12
CA SER A 49 22.20 -10.33 -1.15
C SER A 49 22.65 -10.69 -2.57
N LYS A 50 23.73 -10.08 -3.02
CA LYS A 50 24.39 -10.47 -4.27
C LYS A 50 25.07 -11.84 -4.10
N GLN A 51 24.91 -12.71 -5.09
CA GLN A 51 25.54 -14.02 -5.18
C GLN A 51 26.35 -14.06 -6.47
N GLY A 52 27.69 -14.08 -6.37
CA GLY A 52 28.57 -14.00 -7.53
C GLY A 52 28.38 -12.72 -8.36
N ASN A 53 28.60 -12.81 -9.68
CA ASN A 53 28.61 -11.63 -10.55
C ASN A 53 27.23 -11.21 -11.07
N ASN A 54 26.27 -12.15 -11.19
CA ASN A 54 25.00 -11.88 -11.88
C ASN A 54 23.79 -12.59 -11.25
N GLU A 55 23.86 -12.93 -9.96
CA GLU A 55 22.75 -13.53 -9.25
C GLU A 55 22.48 -12.77 -7.95
N MET A 56 21.23 -12.84 -7.50
CA MET A 56 20.79 -12.30 -6.22
C MET A 56 19.93 -13.34 -5.53
N LEU A 57 20.05 -13.37 -4.21
CA LEU A 57 19.18 -14.13 -3.34
C LEU A 57 18.24 -13.14 -2.65
N VAL A 58 16.93 -13.38 -2.77
CA VAL A 58 15.88 -12.56 -2.17
C VAL A 58 15.14 -13.41 -1.14
N SER A 59 15.31 -13.06 0.13
CA SER A 59 14.56 -13.67 1.25
C SER A 59 13.44 -12.74 1.67
N TYR A 60 12.19 -13.18 1.67
CA TYR A 60 11.03 -12.31 1.89
C TYR A 60 9.98 -12.95 2.80
N ALA A 61 9.16 -12.09 3.40
CA ALA A 61 7.98 -12.47 4.16
C ALA A 61 6.90 -11.39 4.03
N PHE A 62 5.64 -11.81 4.14
CA PHE A 62 4.49 -10.93 4.10
C PHE A 62 3.98 -10.62 5.50
N TYR A 63 3.29 -9.48 5.63
CA TYR A 63 2.74 -9.00 6.89
C TYR A 63 1.31 -8.51 6.68
N ASN A 64 0.45 -8.73 7.67
CA ASN A 64 -0.91 -8.19 7.67
C ASN A 64 -0.94 -6.74 8.21
N LEU A 65 -2.13 -6.16 8.28
CA LEU A 65 -2.32 -4.77 8.72
C LEU A 65 -1.98 -4.53 10.19
N SER A 66 -1.97 -5.58 11.02
CA SER A 66 -1.51 -5.50 12.42
C SER A 66 0.02 -5.70 12.56
N GLY A 67 0.74 -5.86 11.45
CA GLY A 67 2.19 -6.06 11.45
C GLY A 67 2.61 -7.48 11.82
N GLN A 68 1.69 -8.44 11.85
CA GLN A 68 1.99 -9.85 12.09
C GLN A 68 2.51 -10.51 10.81
N LYS A 69 3.60 -11.26 10.95
CA LYS A 69 4.18 -12.03 9.85
C LYS A 69 3.24 -13.16 9.42
N LEU A 70 3.04 -13.30 8.12
CA LEU A 70 2.26 -14.36 7.51
C LEU A 70 3.19 -15.51 7.11
N GLY A 71 2.98 -16.69 7.70
CA GLY A 71 3.72 -17.91 7.35
C GLY A 71 5.24 -17.83 7.56
N LEU A 72 5.96 -18.71 6.87
CA LEU A 72 7.42 -18.77 6.88
C LEU A 72 8.03 -17.83 5.84
N SER A 73 9.27 -17.40 6.10
CA SER A 73 10.03 -16.68 5.08
C SER A 73 10.33 -17.59 3.90
N GLN A 74 10.27 -17.02 2.71
CA GLN A 74 10.60 -17.68 1.45
C GLN A 74 11.91 -17.12 0.92
N THR A 75 12.67 -17.93 0.19
CA THR A 75 13.91 -17.50 -0.45
C THR A 75 13.90 -17.88 -1.92
N VAL A 76 14.19 -16.92 -2.78
CA VAL A 76 14.22 -17.13 -4.24
C VAL A 76 15.54 -16.61 -4.80
N LYS A 77 16.02 -17.31 -5.82
CA LYS A 77 17.22 -16.93 -6.56
C LYS A 77 16.80 -16.31 -7.89
N LEU A 78 17.32 -15.12 -8.18
CA LEU A 78 17.06 -14.41 -9.43
C LEU A 78 18.39 -14.04 -10.09
N ARG A 79 18.42 -14.03 -11.41
CA ARG A 79 19.54 -13.49 -12.18
C ARG A 79 19.38 -11.98 -12.36
N GLY A 80 20.48 -11.25 -12.40
CA GLY A 80 20.49 -9.80 -12.62
C GLY A 80 21.09 -9.01 -11.46
N SER A 81 21.08 -7.69 -11.62
CA SER A 81 21.66 -6.71 -10.69
C SER A 81 20.62 -5.75 -10.10
N GLU A 82 19.38 -5.81 -10.58
CA GLU A 82 18.26 -5.00 -10.09
C GLU A 82 17.06 -5.88 -9.81
N LEU A 83 16.42 -5.67 -8.65
CA LEU A 83 15.19 -6.34 -8.27
C LEU A 83 14.02 -5.39 -8.49
N PHE A 84 13.04 -5.83 -9.27
CA PHE A 84 11.75 -5.16 -9.45
C PHE A 84 10.66 -5.96 -8.73
N ILE A 85 9.71 -5.25 -8.13
CA ILE A 85 8.52 -5.85 -7.50
C ILE A 85 7.29 -5.37 -8.26
N ASP A 86 6.72 -6.22 -9.13
CA ASP A 86 5.45 -5.91 -9.79
C ASP A 86 4.34 -5.87 -8.75
N CYS A 87 3.62 -4.76 -8.71
CA CYS A 87 2.50 -4.52 -7.84
C CYS A 87 1.26 -4.21 -8.66
N ARG A 88 0.15 -4.90 -8.37
CA ARG A 88 -1.17 -4.56 -8.92
C ARG A 88 -1.88 -3.61 -7.97
N VAL A 89 -2.25 -2.45 -8.48
CA VAL A 89 -2.99 -1.45 -7.72
C VAL A 89 -4.43 -1.48 -8.16
N GLU A 90 -5.34 -1.68 -7.21
CA GLU A 90 -6.77 -1.75 -7.44
C GLU A 90 -7.50 -0.70 -6.61
N ARG A 91 -8.58 -0.15 -7.16
CA ARG A 91 -9.41 0.82 -6.45
C ARG A 91 -10.40 0.10 -5.54
N LEU A 92 -10.23 0.24 -4.22
CA LEU A 92 -11.15 -0.34 -3.24
C LEU A 92 -12.46 0.47 -3.16
N ASN A 93 -12.35 1.79 -3.19
CA ASN A 93 -13.49 2.72 -3.24
C ASN A 93 -13.07 4.09 -3.82
N SER A 94 -13.96 5.09 -3.73
CA SER A 94 -13.68 6.42 -4.28
C SER A 94 -12.46 7.11 -3.64
N LYS A 95 -12.04 6.73 -2.45
CA LYS A 95 -10.94 7.38 -1.72
C LYS A 95 -9.67 6.52 -1.65
N TYR A 96 -9.79 5.20 -1.61
CA TYR A 96 -8.68 4.31 -1.32
C TYR A 96 -8.34 3.37 -2.47
N SER A 97 -7.04 3.20 -2.68
CA SER A 97 -6.47 2.16 -3.52
C SER A 97 -5.70 1.17 -2.65
N ILE A 98 -5.68 -0.08 -3.06
CA ILE A 98 -4.96 -1.17 -2.38
C ILE A 98 -3.93 -1.78 -3.32
N VAL A 99 -2.88 -2.35 -2.74
CA VAL A 99 -1.70 -2.80 -3.49
C VAL A 99 -1.46 -4.27 -3.22
N PHE A 100 -1.38 -5.05 -4.29
CA PHE A 100 -1.09 -6.47 -4.27
C PHE A 100 0.30 -6.72 -4.86
N PRO A 101 1.30 -7.09 -4.04
CA PRO A 101 2.57 -7.61 -4.56
C PRO A 101 2.30 -8.84 -5.41
N TYR A 102 2.78 -8.84 -6.65
CA TYR A 102 2.40 -9.83 -7.65
C TYR A 102 3.55 -10.73 -8.06
N ALA A 103 4.70 -10.15 -8.44
CA ALA A 103 5.86 -10.91 -8.87
C ALA A 103 7.17 -10.17 -8.62
N PHE A 104 8.25 -10.93 -8.45
CA PHE A 104 9.61 -10.43 -8.57
C PHE A 104 10.16 -10.69 -9.96
N TYR A 105 10.86 -9.71 -10.51
CA TYR A 105 11.61 -9.86 -11.75
C TYR A 105 12.87 -8.98 -11.70
N SER A 106 13.69 -9.00 -12.75
CA SER A 106 14.95 -8.28 -12.76
C SER A 106 15.18 -7.51 -14.05
N ASN A 107 16.31 -6.82 -14.14
CA ASN A 107 16.77 -6.21 -15.38
C ASN A 107 17.09 -7.21 -16.50
N ILE A 108 17.17 -8.52 -16.20
CA ILE A 108 17.46 -9.58 -17.16
C ILE A 108 16.27 -10.54 -17.33
N ILE A 109 15.49 -10.77 -16.27
CA ILE A 109 14.30 -11.62 -16.29
C ILE A 109 13.07 -10.73 -16.45
N SER A 110 12.30 -10.95 -17.52
CA SER A 110 11.09 -10.18 -17.80
C SER A 110 10.01 -10.39 -16.73
N ALA A 111 9.07 -9.44 -16.60
CA ALA A 111 7.98 -9.55 -15.62
C ALA A 111 7.07 -10.77 -15.84
N SER A 112 6.96 -11.29 -17.07
CA SER A 112 6.19 -12.50 -17.41
C SER A 112 6.89 -13.79 -16.98
N GLU A 113 8.21 -13.78 -16.90
CA GLU A 113 9.04 -14.94 -16.52
C GLU A 113 9.51 -14.85 -15.06
N GLY A 114 9.13 -13.78 -14.38
CA GLY A 114 9.46 -13.52 -12.99
C GLY A 114 8.84 -14.54 -12.02
N ARG A 115 9.31 -14.50 -10.78
CA ARG A 115 8.75 -15.29 -9.69
C ARG A 115 7.43 -14.67 -9.22
N VAL A 116 6.32 -15.32 -9.54
CA VAL A 116 4.99 -14.95 -9.03
C VAL A 116 4.90 -15.19 -7.52
N ILE A 117 4.60 -14.15 -6.74
CA ILE A 117 4.51 -14.18 -5.27
C ILE A 117 3.10 -13.90 -4.74
N VAL A 118 2.14 -13.57 -5.63
CA VAL A 118 0.76 -13.20 -5.28
C VAL A 118 0.04 -14.27 -4.43
N ASN A 119 0.40 -15.54 -4.59
CA ASN A 119 -0.20 -16.67 -3.88
C ASN A 119 0.45 -16.95 -2.52
N ASP A 120 1.63 -16.38 -2.25
CA ASP A 120 2.43 -16.72 -1.07
C ASP A 120 1.88 -16.09 0.22
N TYR A 121 0.98 -15.11 0.08
CA TYR A 121 0.25 -14.50 1.20
C TYR A 121 -1.23 -14.89 1.22
N LYS A 122 -1.63 -15.97 0.54
CA LYS A 122 -2.98 -16.52 0.63
C LYS A 122 -3.14 -17.26 1.96
N ASN A 123 -4.17 -16.93 2.74
CA ASN A 123 -4.47 -17.65 3.98
C ASN A 123 -5.27 -18.94 3.72
N SER A 124 -5.56 -19.70 4.77
CA SER A 124 -6.29 -20.98 4.68
C SER A 124 -7.68 -20.87 4.06
N SER A 125 -8.35 -19.71 4.19
CA SER A 125 -9.65 -19.44 3.56
C SER A 125 -9.55 -18.98 2.09
N GLY A 126 -8.32 -18.84 1.58
CA GLY A 126 -8.05 -18.33 0.26
C GLY A 126 -8.07 -16.81 0.10
N TYR A 127 -8.13 -16.10 1.21
CA TYR A 127 -8.11 -14.64 1.27
C TYR A 127 -6.67 -14.10 1.30
N PRO A 128 -6.38 -12.94 0.67
CA PRO A 128 -5.07 -12.31 0.74
C PRO A 128 -4.77 -11.83 2.17
N GLY A 129 -3.96 -12.59 2.89
CA GLY A 129 -3.63 -12.39 4.31
C GLY A 129 -3.01 -11.03 4.62
N ILE A 130 -2.36 -10.37 3.64
CA ILE A 130 -1.84 -9.01 3.82
C ILE A 130 -2.91 -7.96 4.17
N PHE A 131 -4.19 -8.29 3.93
CA PHE A 131 -5.34 -7.47 4.28
C PHE A 131 -6.18 -8.06 5.43
N GLU A 132 -5.63 -8.95 6.25
CA GLU A 132 -6.28 -9.35 7.49
C GLU A 132 -6.38 -8.15 8.45
N GLY A 133 -7.54 -8.01 9.10
CA GLY A 133 -7.87 -6.88 9.97
C GLY A 133 -8.81 -5.84 9.36
N VAL A 134 -9.12 -5.93 8.05
CA VAL A 134 -10.16 -5.09 7.44
C VAL A 134 -11.57 -5.45 7.92
N ASN A 135 -12.51 -4.51 7.81
CA ASN A 135 -13.90 -4.80 8.16
C ASN A 135 -14.57 -5.78 7.17
N TYR A 136 -15.68 -6.37 7.60
CA TYR A 136 -16.39 -7.40 6.83
C TYR A 136 -16.80 -6.95 5.41
N SER A 137 -17.26 -5.69 5.27
CA SER A 137 -17.73 -5.15 4.00
C SER A 137 -16.59 -4.98 2.98
N GLU A 138 -15.42 -4.58 3.46
CA GLU A 138 -14.20 -4.45 2.65
C GLU A 138 -13.63 -5.81 2.29
N LYS A 139 -13.66 -6.78 3.21
CA LYS A 139 -13.15 -8.14 3.00
C LYS A 139 -13.72 -8.79 1.74
N ARG A 140 -15.04 -8.69 1.52
CA ARG A 140 -15.69 -9.23 0.31
C ARG A 140 -15.22 -8.54 -0.98
N LYS A 141 -15.04 -7.21 -0.94
CA LYS A 141 -14.56 -6.44 -2.09
C LYS A 141 -13.10 -6.78 -2.40
N ILE A 142 -12.25 -6.85 -1.38
CA ILE A 142 -10.84 -7.22 -1.50
C ILE A 142 -10.70 -8.63 -2.07
N GLN A 143 -11.50 -9.59 -1.60
CA GLN A 143 -11.51 -10.94 -2.17
C GLN A 143 -11.81 -10.91 -3.67
N LYS A 144 -12.87 -10.21 -4.09
CA LYS A 144 -13.24 -10.10 -5.51
C LYS A 144 -12.13 -9.47 -6.36
N LEU A 145 -11.44 -8.44 -5.85
CA LEU A 145 -10.30 -7.82 -6.52
C LEU A 145 -9.13 -8.78 -6.64
N TYR A 146 -8.82 -9.51 -5.56
CA TYR A 146 -7.76 -10.51 -5.53
C TYR A 146 -8.02 -11.65 -6.52
N ASP A 147 -9.25 -12.19 -6.56
CA ASP A 147 -9.65 -13.20 -7.53
C ASP A 147 -9.52 -12.67 -8.97
N GLY A 148 -9.86 -11.39 -9.20
CA GLY A 148 -9.63 -10.72 -10.49
C GLY A 148 -8.16 -10.69 -10.88
N ILE A 149 -7.27 -10.36 -9.94
CA ILE A 149 -5.81 -10.37 -10.15
C ILE A 149 -5.30 -11.78 -10.48
N LEU A 150 -5.71 -12.78 -9.70
CA LEU A 150 -5.30 -14.18 -9.92
C LEU A 150 -5.73 -14.71 -11.29
N ASN A 151 -6.88 -14.27 -11.79
CA ASN A 151 -7.42 -14.67 -13.09
C ASN A 151 -6.99 -13.73 -14.24
N ASN A 152 -6.06 -12.80 -14.01
CA ASN A 152 -5.63 -11.78 -14.96
C ASN A 152 -6.79 -11.00 -15.60
N LYS A 153 -7.82 -10.71 -14.80
CA LYS A 153 -9.02 -9.93 -15.13
C LYS A 153 -9.11 -8.71 -14.20
N PRO A 154 -8.16 -7.76 -14.29
CA PRO A 154 -8.12 -6.63 -13.37
C PRO A 154 -9.25 -5.63 -13.70
N THR A 155 -9.56 -4.74 -12.75
CA THR A 155 -10.68 -3.80 -12.96
C THR A 155 -10.31 -2.67 -13.92
N LYS A 156 -11.31 -1.91 -14.41
CA LYS A 156 -11.09 -0.72 -15.26
C LYS A 156 -10.19 0.33 -14.59
N HIS A 157 -10.15 0.37 -13.26
CA HIS A 157 -9.37 1.34 -12.49
C HIS A 157 -8.07 0.74 -11.92
N SER A 158 -7.65 -0.38 -12.48
CA SER A 158 -6.40 -1.03 -12.12
C SER A 158 -5.21 -0.41 -12.86
N PHE A 159 -4.05 -0.44 -12.21
CA PHE A 159 -2.78 -0.16 -12.88
C PHE A 159 -1.65 -0.98 -12.25
N ARG A 160 -0.51 -1.03 -12.94
CA ARG A 160 0.71 -1.69 -12.44
C ARG A 160 1.71 -0.67 -11.96
N SER A 161 2.46 -1.01 -10.94
CA SER A 161 3.60 -0.23 -10.47
C SER A 161 4.73 -1.18 -10.12
N SER A 162 5.96 -0.83 -10.53
CA SER A 162 7.14 -1.68 -10.33
C SER A 162 8.26 -0.88 -9.66
N PRO A 163 8.18 -0.62 -8.36
CA PRO A 163 9.33 -0.11 -7.64
C PRO A 163 10.49 -1.09 -7.77
N HIS A 164 11.71 -0.56 -7.81
CA HIS A 164 12.91 -1.35 -7.99
C HIS A 164 14.06 -0.87 -7.10
N ILE A 165 15.04 -1.76 -6.92
CA ILE A 165 16.29 -1.45 -6.24
C ILE A 165 17.47 -2.02 -7.01
N VAL A 166 18.58 -1.30 -6.97
CA VAL A 166 19.89 -1.78 -7.43
C VAL A 166 20.55 -2.57 -6.30
N ILE A 167 20.97 -3.80 -6.60
CA ILE A 167 21.53 -4.69 -5.59
C ILE A 167 22.97 -4.30 -5.28
N ARG A 168 23.25 -4.11 -3.99
CA ARG A 168 24.58 -3.81 -3.48
C ARG A 168 25.31 -5.09 -3.07
N PRO A 169 26.65 -5.08 -2.98
CA PRO A 169 27.42 -6.26 -2.55
C PRO A 169 27.01 -6.77 -1.17
N ASN A 170 26.66 -5.86 -0.26
CA ASN A 170 26.26 -6.20 1.09
C ASN A 170 24.79 -6.60 1.16
N LYS A 171 24.53 -7.65 1.95
CA LYS A 171 23.19 -8.07 2.35
C LYS A 171 22.44 -6.88 2.97
N THR A 172 21.31 -6.52 2.39
CA THR A 172 20.54 -5.33 2.79
C THR A 172 19.05 -5.67 2.95
N GLY A 173 18.46 -5.25 4.06
CA GLY A 173 17.03 -5.38 4.35
C GLY A 173 16.20 -4.21 3.81
N TYR A 174 15.00 -4.52 3.35
CA TYR A 174 14.05 -3.60 2.74
C TYR A 174 12.61 -3.92 3.16
N LYS A 175 11.72 -2.95 2.98
CA LYS A 175 10.29 -3.08 3.16
C LYS A 175 9.56 -2.43 1.99
N LEU A 176 8.51 -3.09 1.50
CA LEU A 176 7.60 -2.51 0.52
C LEU A 176 6.50 -1.77 1.27
N VAL A 177 6.39 -0.48 1.00
CA VAL A 177 5.41 0.41 1.63
C VAL A 177 4.39 0.85 0.62
N SER A 178 3.11 0.73 1.00
CA SER A 178 1.99 1.32 0.27
C SER A 178 1.39 2.44 1.11
N ARG A 179 1.17 3.59 0.50
CA ARG A 179 0.50 4.73 1.14
C ARG A 179 -0.99 4.70 0.84
N VAL A 180 -1.80 5.09 1.82
CA VAL A 180 -3.27 5.00 1.74
C VAL A 180 -3.87 5.85 0.60
N ARG A 181 -3.22 6.94 0.19
CA ARG A 181 -3.65 7.81 -0.93
C ARG A 181 -2.88 7.58 -2.23
N GLY A 182 -2.18 6.46 -2.34
CA GLY A 182 -1.36 6.12 -3.49
C GLY A 182 0.12 6.41 -3.26
N GLY A 183 0.97 5.69 -4.00
CA GLY A 183 2.41 5.63 -3.78
C GLY A 183 2.83 4.26 -3.27
N ILE A 184 3.77 3.66 -3.99
CA ILE A 184 4.39 2.38 -3.64
C ILE A 184 5.89 2.61 -3.67
N GLU A 185 6.53 2.31 -2.56
CA GLU A 185 7.94 2.65 -2.35
C GLU A 185 8.66 1.46 -1.72
N ILE A 186 9.93 1.29 -2.07
CA ILE A 186 10.84 0.40 -1.36
C ILE A 186 11.69 1.26 -0.43
N LEU A 187 11.59 1.00 0.86
CA LEU A 187 12.41 1.65 1.89
C LEU A 187 13.39 0.64 2.47
N LYS A 188 14.55 1.09 2.96
CA LYS A 188 15.42 0.22 3.77
C LYS A 188 14.68 -0.19 5.04
N SER A 189 14.85 -1.44 5.45
CA SER A 189 14.44 -1.87 6.79
C SER A 189 15.54 -1.46 7.75
N GLU A 190 15.17 -0.72 8.79
CA GLU A 190 15.96 -0.63 10.03
C GLU A 190 16.02 -2.00 10.70
#